data_AF-A3UHB8-F1
#
_entry.id   AF-A3UHB8-F1
#
_cell.length_a   1.000
_cell.length_b   1.000
_cell.length_c   1.000
_cell.angle_alpha   90.00
_cell.angle_beta   90.00
_cell.angle_gamma   90.00
#
_symmetry.space_group_name_H-M   'P 1'
#
loop_
_entity.id
_entity.type
_entity.pdbx_description
1 polymer ?
#
loop_
_entity_poly.entity_id
_entity_poly.type
_entity_poly.pdbx_seq_one_letter_code
_entity_poly.pdbx_strand_id
1 'polypeptide(L)'
;MIRHLRTLVAIGVLSGLGACSSVPEPPEPLAATERTISQGEIVGFAADNAAQVWLGLPYAASTAGVNRWRAPQPAARFTERFEALTHSEPCPQIINRLSTRTTGRDEGDLYGSEDCLKLDVYAPNGAGPDNADRPVMVWIHGGSNTWGFASQYDGSKLAQEQDVVVVVIQYRLGPLGFFAHPQIDEGEGANFALLDHVAALQWVAEEIGQFGGDPDNVTIFGESAGGQNVAALLASPLASGLYHRAVVQSGFFDSTPLNEAQEGTENSAIPAAERMLSGEATAYALRNAPLQAVFDAYNLGDARAELPRVIADGVTLPREGLASTLDDTETFNAVPIISGVNRDEMKLFNALNPELTRQRFGVLISIRDPHLYERRAYYQSRLWRILAIDQPFARMRAAGHEPLWAYRFDWDDGGGFLTMDLSELFGAAHAMEIPFVFNHFDFFGPLDRFLFHRENADSRAELAAEMGAYWTEFARTGDPGAGWPAWTEDGVLKRFDAPTSGLLEGTDSVERLLEDLASDPTLDSADTCHIAEALVNWRDELEARIRARTGCEV
;
A
#
# COMPACT_ATOMS: atom_id res chain seq x y z
N MET A 1 40.47 0.48 -45.41
CA MET A 1 41.44 -0.63 -45.51
C MET A 1 42.34 -0.56 -44.28
N ILE A 2 42.26 -1.55 -43.38
CA ILE A 2 43.17 -1.97 -42.27
C ILE A 2 42.26 -2.78 -41.32
N ARG A 3 42.05 -4.06 -41.63
CA ARG A 3 42.71 -5.28 -41.09
C ARG A 3 42.32 -5.61 -39.65
N HIS A 4 41.51 -6.66 -39.56
CA HIS A 4 41.13 -7.45 -38.40
C HIS A 4 42.33 -8.00 -37.61
N LEU A 5 42.21 -8.02 -36.28
CA LEU A 5 42.83 -9.04 -35.45
C LEU A 5 41.79 -9.49 -34.42
N ARG A 6 41.29 -10.72 -34.61
CA ARG A 6 40.41 -11.43 -33.68
C ARG A 6 41.30 -12.14 -32.65
N THR A 7 41.15 -11.81 -31.38
CA THR A 7 41.66 -12.64 -30.28
C THR A 7 40.48 -13.42 -29.72
N LEU A 8 40.48 -14.73 -29.94
CA LEU A 8 39.57 -15.70 -29.33
C LEU A 8 39.92 -15.84 -27.85
N VAL A 9 39.01 -15.44 -26.95
CA VAL A 9 38.98 -15.93 -25.58
C VAL A 9 37.90 -17.01 -25.53
N ALA A 10 38.34 -18.25 -25.35
CA ALA A 10 37.46 -19.39 -25.13
C ALA A 10 36.88 -19.29 -23.71
N ILE A 11 35.61 -18.93 -23.60
CA ILE A 11 34.84 -19.09 -22.37
C ILE A 11 34.30 -20.52 -22.38
N GLY A 12 34.76 -21.32 -21.42
CA GLY A 12 34.26 -22.67 -21.19
C GLY A 12 32.77 -22.64 -20.88
N VAL A 13 31.99 -23.31 -21.72
CA VAL A 13 30.59 -23.64 -21.45
C VAL A 13 30.58 -24.66 -20.31
N LEU A 14 30.34 -24.22 -19.08
CA LEU A 14 29.82 -25.12 -18.05
C LEU A 14 28.34 -25.31 -18.33
N SER A 15 28.01 -26.50 -18.82
CA SER A 15 26.65 -27.00 -18.97
C SER A 15 26.03 -27.17 -17.57
N GLY A 16 25.44 -26.11 -17.04
CA GLY A 16 24.55 -26.20 -15.88
C GLY A 16 23.29 -26.92 -16.30
N LEU A 17 23.10 -28.12 -15.76
CA LEU A 17 21.85 -28.88 -15.82
C LEU A 17 20.68 -27.93 -15.47
N GLY A 18 19.70 -27.85 -16.36
CA GLY A 18 18.47 -27.12 -16.12
C GLY A 18 17.81 -27.65 -14.84
N ALA A 19 17.82 -26.85 -13.80
CA ALA A 19 16.91 -27.02 -12.70
C ALA A 19 15.52 -26.73 -13.27
N CYS A 20 14.72 -27.77 -13.51
CA CYS A 20 13.27 -27.60 -13.60
C CYS A 20 12.85 -26.92 -12.30
N SER A 21 12.39 -25.67 -12.39
CA SER A 21 11.71 -25.00 -11.29
C SER A 21 10.48 -25.83 -10.96
N SER A 22 10.57 -26.65 -9.92
CA SER A 22 9.40 -27.30 -9.34
C SER A 22 8.57 -26.18 -8.72
N VAL A 23 7.31 -26.07 -9.15
CA VAL A 23 6.32 -25.31 -8.38
C VAL A 23 6.32 -25.92 -6.98
N PRO A 24 6.47 -25.13 -5.91
CA PRO A 24 6.40 -25.66 -4.55
C PRO A 24 5.12 -26.45 -4.37
N GLU A 25 5.22 -27.65 -3.82
CA GLU A 25 4.03 -28.44 -3.49
C GLU A 25 3.24 -27.70 -2.41
N PRO A 26 1.90 -27.59 -2.52
CA PRO A 26 1.09 -26.99 -1.47
C PRO A 26 1.34 -27.66 -0.11
N PRO A 27 1.22 -26.93 1.01
CA PRO A 27 1.32 -27.51 2.33
C PRO A 27 0.21 -28.53 2.57
N GLU A 28 0.46 -29.51 3.43
CA GLU A 28 -0.53 -30.52 3.81
C GLU A 28 -1.65 -29.90 4.67
N PRO A 29 -2.93 -30.23 4.40
CA PRO A 29 -4.04 -29.75 5.21
C PRO A 29 -3.97 -30.28 6.65
N LEU A 30 -4.33 -29.44 7.61
CA LEU A 30 -4.29 -29.76 9.04
C LEU A 30 -5.70 -29.83 9.62
N ALA A 31 -6.10 -30.98 10.19
CA ALA A 31 -7.43 -31.15 10.78
C ALA A 31 -7.78 -30.10 11.87
N ALA A 32 -6.79 -29.59 12.61
CA ALA A 32 -7.00 -28.56 13.63
C ALA A 32 -7.43 -27.18 13.06
N THR A 33 -7.25 -26.97 11.75
CA THR A 33 -7.65 -25.74 11.05
C THR A 33 -8.98 -25.91 10.30
N GLU A 34 -9.68 -27.04 10.48
CA GLU A 34 -11.02 -27.21 9.91
C GLU A 34 -11.98 -26.18 10.52
N ARG A 35 -12.71 -25.45 9.67
CA ARG A 35 -13.73 -24.46 10.05
C ARG A 35 -14.97 -24.61 9.19
N THR A 36 -16.07 -24.05 9.65
CA THR A 36 -17.31 -23.92 8.88
C THR A 36 -17.70 -22.46 8.82
N ILE A 37 -17.66 -21.89 7.62
CA ILE A 37 -18.15 -20.52 7.32
C ILE A 37 -19.46 -20.62 6.54
N SER A 38 -20.15 -19.49 6.27
CA SER A 38 -21.43 -19.49 5.54
C SER A 38 -21.37 -20.15 4.15
N GLN A 39 -20.19 -20.17 3.54
CA GLN A 39 -19.92 -20.76 2.22
C GLN A 39 -19.73 -22.28 2.27
N GLY A 40 -19.37 -22.86 3.43
CA GLY A 40 -19.14 -24.29 3.60
C GLY A 40 -17.95 -24.62 4.51
N GLU A 41 -17.54 -25.89 4.47
CA GLU A 41 -16.37 -26.36 5.21
C GLU A 41 -15.08 -25.93 4.52
N ILE A 42 -14.10 -25.50 5.33
CA ILE A 42 -12.77 -25.13 4.87
C ILE A 42 -11.72 -25.84 5.71
N VAL A 43 -10.53 -26.04 5.14
CA VAL A 43 -9.35 -26.51 5.86
C VAL A 43 -8.12 -25.72 5.41
N GLY A 44 -7.28 -25.35 6.37
CA GLY A 44 -6.01 -24.67 6.15
C GLY A 44 -4.82 -25.55 6.53
N PHE A 45 -3.69 -24.93 6.85
CA PHE A 45 -2.47 -25.63 7.27
C PHE A 45 -1.81 -24.93 8.45
N ALA A 46 -0.73 -25.51 8.98
CA ALA A 46 0.12 -24.84 9.96
C ALA A 46 1.39 -24.32 9.29
N ALA A 47 1.69 -23.04 9.50
CA ALA A 47 2.98 -22.46 9.13
C ALA A 47 4.12 -23.01 10.01
N ASP A 48 5.37 -22.75 9.62
CA ASP A 48 6.57 -23.22 10.35
C ASP A 48 6.63 -22.76 11.81
N ASN A 49 6.02 -21.61 12.12
CA ASN A 49 5.93 -21.06 13.47
C ASN A 49 4.68 -21.55 14.25
N ALA A 50 3.95 -22.52 13.71
CA ALA A 50 2.69 -23.07 14.21
C ALA A 50 1.44 -22.18 14.08
N ALA A 51 1.51 -21.02 13.43
CA ALA A 51 0.32 -20.25 13.08
C ALA A 51 -0.63 -21.09 12.21
N GLN A 52 -1.93 -20.94 12.41
CA GLN A 52 -2.96 -21.53 11.56
C GLN A 52 -3.22 -20.59 10.37
N VAL A 53 -3.20 -21.14 9.16
CA VAL A 53 -3.25 -20.34 7.92
C VAL A 53 -4.31 -20.88 6.96
N TRP A 54 -5.10 -19.96 6.40
CA TRP A 54 -6.06 -20.22 5.33
C TRP A 54 -5.83 -19.20 4.21
N LEU A 55 -5.46 -19.67 3.03
CA LEU A 55 -5.14 -18.81 1.88
C LEU A 55 -6.24 -18.86 0.81
N GLY A 56 -6.50 -17.71 0.18
CA GLY A 56 -7.34 -17.60 -1.01
C GLY A 56 -8.84 -17.79 -0.76
N LEU A 57 -9.35 -17.47 0.43
CA LEU A 57 -10.78 -17.56 0.75
C LEU A 57 -11.59 -16.50 -0.01
N PRO A 58 -12.62 -16.86 -0.80
CA PRO A 58 -13.43 -15.88 -1.52
C PRO A 58 -14.38 -15.14 -0.60
N TYR A 59 -14.19 -13.84 -0.41
CA TYR A 59 -15.17 -12.98 0.26
C TYR A 59 -16.25 -12.45 -0.69
N ALA A 60 -16.00 -12.47 -2.00
CA ALA A 60 -16.97 -12.14 -3.03
C ALA A 60 -16.80 -12.99 -4.31
N ALA A 61 -17.80 -12.96 -5.18
CA ALA A 61 -17.75 -13.61 -6.48
C ALA A 61 -16.84 -12.86 -7.46
N SER A 62 -16.47 -13.55 -8.55
CA SER A 62 -15.70 -12.96 -9.64
C SER A 62 -16.34 -11.68 -10.17
N THR A 63 -15.48 -10.69 -10.45
CA THR A 63 -15.84 -9.39 -11.01
C THR A 63 -15.85 -9.40 -12.54
N ALA A 64 -15.65 -10.56 -13.17
CA ALA A 64 -15.59 -10.68 -14.62
C ALA A 64 -16.96 -10.49 -15.30
N GLY A 65 -16.93 -10.15 -16.58
CA GLY A 65 -18.10 -10.11 -17.44
C GLY A 65 -19.17 -9.12 -16.94
N VAL A 66 -20.38 -9.61 -16.70
CA VAL A 66 -21.50 -8.75 -16.26
C VAL A 66 -21.28 -8.10 -14.90
N ASN A 67 -20.33 -8.61 -14.09
CA ASN A 67 -19.98 -8.05 -12.79
C ASN A 67 -18.87 -6.99 -12.87
N ARG A 68 -18.30 -6.75 -14.05
CA ARG A 68 -17.26 -5.73 -14.19
C ARG A 68 -17.87 -4.36 -13.90
N TRP A 69 -17.16 -3.60 -13.07
CA TRP A 69 -17.61 -2.30 -12.59
C TRP A 69 -19.02 -2.36 -11.99
N ARG A 70 -19.18 -3.25 -11.01
CA ARG A 70 -20.32 -3.33 -10.09
C ARG A 70 -19.85 -3.53 -8.66
N ALA A 71 -20.74 -3.29 -7.71
CA ALA A 71 -20.54 -3.70 -6.33
C ALA A 71 -20.25 -5.23 -6.24
N PRO A 72 -19.40 -5.67 -5.30
CA PRO A 72 -19.13 -7.09 -5.07
C PRO A 72 -20.42 -7.90 -4.91
N GLN A 73 -20.46 -9.06 -5.56
CA GLN A 73 -21.58 -10.00 -5.43
C GLN A 73 -21.23 -11.12 -4.46
N PRO A 74 -22.20 -11.72 -3.75
CA PRO A 74 -21.93 -12.80 -2.81
C PRO A 74 -21.18 -13.97 -3.47
N ALA A 75 -20.16 -14.48 -2.79
CA ALA A 75 -19.42 -15.65 -3.25
C ALA A 75 -20.32 -16.91 -3.24
N ALA A 76 -20.05 -17.84 -4.17
CA ALA A 76 -20.77 -19.11 -4.21
C ALA A 76 -20.40 -19.99 -3.01
N ARG A 77 -21.35 -20.84 -2.59
CA ARG A 77 -21.07 -21.91 -1.64
C ARG A 77 -20.17 -22.97 -2.27
N PHE A 78 -19.32 -23.57 -1.45
CA PHE A 78 -18.46 -24.66 -1.89
C PHE A 78 -19.30 -25.93 -2.10
N THR A 79 -18.99 -26.68 -3.16
CA THR A 79 -19.62 -27.98 -3.43
C THR A 79 -19.00 -29.10 -2.59
N GLU A 80 -17.73 -28.92 -2.22
CA GLU A 80 -16.92 -29.80 -1.38
C GLU A 80 -16.13 -28.94 -0.40
N ARG A 81 -15.45 -29.56 0.58
CA ARG A 81 -14.58 -28.82 1.50
C ARG A 81 -13.52 -28.05 0.72
N PHE A 82 -13.39 -26.75 0.98
CA PHE A 82 -12.40 -25.89 0.33
C PHE A 82 -11.04 -26.01 1.03
N GLU A 83 -10.01 -26.35 0.27
CA GLU A 83 -8.63 -26.45 0.75
C GLU A 83 -7.91 -25.10 0.55
N ALA A 84 -7.86 -24.31 1.63
CA ALA A 84 -7.29 -22.97 1.65
C ALA A 84 -5.75 -23.02 1.82
N LEU A 85 -5.07 -23.69 0.89
CA LEU A 85 -3.65 -24.06 1.00
C LEU A 85 -2.73 -23.22 0.11
N THR A 86 -3.29 -22.43 -0.80
CA THR A 86 -2.54 -21.63 -1.78
C THR A 86 -3.16 -20.25 -1.93
N HIS A 87 -2.33 -19.22 -2.06
CA HIS A 87 -2.80 -17.88 -2.39
C HIS A 87 -3.58 -17.87 -3.71
N SER A 88 -4.53 -16.94 -3.83
CA SER A 88 -5.22 -16.69 -5.08
C SER A 88 -4.31 -16.01 -6.11
N GLU A 89 -4.74 -16.03 -7.37
CA GLU A 89 -4.17 -15.11 -8.36
C GLU A 89 -4.42 -13.65 -7.94
N PRO A 90 -3.52 -12.72 -8.33
CA PRO A 90 -3.72 -11.30 -8.06
C PRO A 90 -4.86 -10.71 -8.88
N CYS A 91 -5.39 -9.57 -8.44
CA CYS A 91 -6.26 -8.77 -9.29
C CYS A 91 -5.49 -8.27 -10.53
N PRO A 92 -6.18 -8.04 -11.66
CA PRO A 92 -5.52 -7.65 -12.90
C PRO A 92 -4.70 -6.37 -12.73
N GLN A 93 -3.46 -6.41 -13.19
CA GLN A 93 -2.50 -5.31 -13.08
C GLN A 93 -1.43 -5.42 -14.16
N ILE A 94 -0.77 -4.30 -14.47
CA ILE A 94 0.42 -4.27 -15.33
C ILE A 94 1.65 -4.45 -14.46
N ILE A 95 2.51 -5.40 -14.82
CA ILE A 95 3.80 -5.58 -14.17
C ILE A 95 4.66 -4.33 -14.37
N ASN A 96 5.01 -3.67 -13.28
CA ASN A 96 5.93 -2.53 -13.23
C ASN A 96 7.30 -2.94 -12.67
N ARG A 97 8.27 -2.01 -12.67
CA ARG A 97 9.65 -2.23 -12.19
C ARG A 97 9.78 -2.75 -10.76
N LEU A 98 8.84 -2.44 -9.87
CA LEU A 98 8.83 -2.95 -8.50
C LEU A 98 8.34 -4.39 -8.45
N SER A 99 7.33 -4.73 -9.26
CA SER A 99 6.74 -6.07 -9.34
C SER A 99 7.52 -7.08 -10.21
N THR A 100 8.32 -6.65 -11.19
CA THR A 100 9.14 -7.57 -12.01
C THR A 100 10.05 -8.44 -11.14
N ARG A 101 10.60 -7.85 -10.07
CA ARG A 101 11.54 -8.50 -9.16
C ARG A 101 10.90 -9.56 -8.27
N THR A 102 9.61 -9.40 -7.96
CA THR A 102 8.86 -10.31 -7.09
C THR A 102 8.09 -11.36 -7.88
N THR A 103 7.62 -11.03 -9.09
CA THR A 103 6.80 -11.94 -9.92
C THR A 103 7.61 -12.76 -10.92
N GLY A 104 8.83 -12.33 -11.28
CA GLY A 104 9.64 -12.97 -12.33
C GLY A 104 9.07 -12.79 -13.74
N ARG A 105 8.17 -11.81 -13.92
CA ARG A 105 7.54 -11.44 -15.20
C ARG A 105 8.18 -10.20 -15.82
N ASP A 106 7.95 -10.00 -17.11
CA ASP A 106 8.49 -8.86 -17.85
C ASP A 106 7.65 -7.60 -17.59
N GLU A 107 8.31 -6.44 -17.56
CA GLU A 107 7.64 -5.13 -17.41
C GLU A 107 6.67 -4.89 -18.59
N GLY A 108 5.44 -4.48 -18.29
CA GLY A 108 4.37 -4.27 -19.27
C GLY A 108 3.43 -5.47 -19.47
N ASP A 109 3.74 -6.64 -18.92
CA ASP A 109 2.83 -7.79 -18.97
C ASP A 109 1.56 -7.51 -18.16
N LEU A 110 0.40 -7.87 -18.72
CA LEU A 110 -0.85 -7.98 -17.98
C LEU A 110 -0.87 -9.28 -17.18
N TYR A 111 -1.08 -9.18 -15.87
CA TYR A 111 -1.08 -10.31 -14.94
C TYR A 111 -2.27 -10.25 -13.99
N GLY A 112 -2.82 -11.42 -13.64
CA GLY A 112 -3.92 -11.56 -12.68
C GLY A 112 -5.24 -12.02 -13.31
N SER A 113 -6.25 -12.14 -12.45
CA SER A 113 -7.58 -12.67 -12.78
C SER A 113 -8.68 -11.79 -12.19
N GLU A 114 -9.79 -11.63 -12.89
CA GLU A 114 -10.98 -10.94 -12.35
C GLU A 114 -11.74 -11.80 -11.30
N ASP A 115 -11.33 -13.04 -11.04
CA ASP A 115 -11.74 -13.80 -9.84
C ASP A 115 -10.74 -13.61 -8.69
N CYS A 116 -10.52 -12.36 -8.29
CA CYS A 116 -9.49 -12.00 -7.31
C CYS A 116 -10.00 -11.50 -5.96
N LEU A 117 -11.32 -11.39 -5.73
CA LEU A 117 -11.88 -10.91 -4.46
C LEU A 117 -11.78 -11.99 -3.37
N LYS A 118 -10.55 -12.22 -2.93
CA LYS A 118 -10.15 -13.24 -1.96
C LYS A 118 -9.35 -12.62 -0.81
N LEU A 119 -9.24 -13.33 0.29
CA LEU A 119 -8.44 -12.95 1.44
C LEU A 119 -7.69 -14.14 2.01
N ASP A 120 -6.61 -13.83 2.73
CA ASP A 120 -5.85 -14.78 3.52
C ASP A 120 -6.09 -14.50 5.01
N VAL A 121 -6.19 -15.55 5.83
CA VAL A 121 -6.38 -15.46 7.29
C VAL A 121 -5.23 -16.19 7.99
N TYR A 122 -4.63 -15.51 8.96
CA TYR A 122 -3.58 -16.01 9.82
C TYR A 122 -4.02 -15.89 11.28
N ALA A 123 -3.96 -16.98 12.04
CA ALA A 123 -4.35 -16.99 13.44
C ALA A 123 -3.30 -17.73 14.29
N PRO A 124 -3.13 -17.38 15.58
CA PRO A 124 -2.21 -18.10 16.46
C PRO A 124 -2.68 -19.53 16.67
N ASN A 125 -1.73 -20.41 16.98
CA ASN A 125 -2.04 -21.80 17.30
C ASN A 125 -3.09 -21.92 18.41
N GLY A 126 -4.18 -22.64 18.14
CA GLY A 126 -5.26 -22.89 19.09
C GLY A 126 -6.38 -21.84 19.08
N ALA A 127 -6.32 -20.84 18.20
CA ALA A 127 -7.45 -19.96 17.93
C ALA A 127 -8.58 -20.69 17.20
N GLY A 128 -9.83 -20.40 17.53
CA GLY A 128 -11.01 -21.01 16.94
C GLY A 128 -12.31 -20.44 17.49
N PRO A 129 -13.47 -21.00 17.11
CA PRO A 129 -14.77 -20.44 17.47
C PRO A 129 -15.06 -20.43 18.97
N ASP A 130 -14.45 -21.34 19.75
CA ASP A 130 -14.66 -21.43 21.20
C ASP A 130 -13.90 -20.35 22.00
N ASN A 131 -13.00 -19.60 21.36
CA ASN A 131 -12.19 -18.53 21.96
C ASN A 131 -12.02 -17.34 21.00
N ALA A 132 -13.14 -16.88 20.44
CA ALA A 132 -13.22 -15.74 19.54
C ALA A 132 -13.18 -14.39 20.30
N ASP A 133 -12.02 -14.07 20.88
CA ASP A 133 -11.80 -12.86 21.70
C ASP A 133 -10.54 -12.07 21.31
N ARG A 134 -9.84 -12.49 20.25
CA ARG A 134 -8.59 -11.86 19.80
C ARG A 134 -8.87 -10.63 18.94
N PRO A 135 -8.08 -9.55 19.07
CA PRO A 135 -8.17 -8.44 18.13
C PRO A 135 -7.89 -8.92 16.70
N VAL A 136 -8.62 -8.35 15.75
CA VAL A 136 -8.51 -8.64 14.32
C VAL A 136 -7.81 -7.46 13.64
N MET A 137 -6.79 -7.74 12.85
CA MET A 137 -6.06 -6.75 12.06
C MET A 137 -6.25 -7.04 10.57
N VAL A 138 -6.90 -6.12 9.84
CA VAL A 138 -7.22 -6.26 8.42
C VAL A 138 -6.28 -5.39 7.59
N TRP A 139 -5.37 -6.02 6.87
CA TRP A 139 -4.35 -5.39 6.04
C TRP A 139 -4.89 -5.05 4.65
N ILE A 140 -4.75 -3.78 4.27
CA ILE A 140 -5.05 -3.24 2.96
C ILE A 140 -3.73 -2.87 2.30
N HIS A 141 -3.35 -3.61 1.26
CA HIS A 141 -2.04 -3.43 0.62
C HIS A 141 -1.91 -2.10 -0.15
N GLY A 142 -0.67 -1.64 -0.28
CA GLY A 142 -0.30 -0.48 -1.10
C GLY A 142 -0.14 -0.80 -2.58
N GLY A 143 0.71 -0.04 -3.26
CA GLY A 143 1.00 -0.21 -4.70
C GLY A 143 0.26 0.76 -5.61
N SER A 144 0.13 2.01 -5.18
CA SER A 144 -0.49 3.12 -5.94
C SER A 144 -1.93 2.86 -6.41
N ASN A 145 -2.62 1.87 -5.82
CA ASN A 145 -3.89 1.35 -6.28
C ASN A 145 -3.83 0.80 -7.73
N THR A 146 -2.66 0.45 -8.25
CA THR A 146 -2.48 -0.09 -9.62
C THR A 146 -1.79 -1.45 -9.67
N TRP A 147 -1.13 -1.84 -8.58
CA TRP A 147 -0.49 -3.13 -8.42
C TRP A 147 -0.48 -3.54 -6.94
N GLY A 148 -0.10 -4.77 -6.64
CA GLY A 148 -0.04 -5.33 -5.30
C GLY A 148 -0.87 -6.60 -5.17
N PHE A 149 -0.51 -7.45 -4.22
CA PHE A 149 -1.21 -8.71 -3.97
C PHE A 149 -0.92 -9.34 -2.59
N ALA A 150 -1.87 -10.11 -2.09
CA ALA A 150 -1.90 -10.71 -0.75
C ALA A 150 -0.66 -11.56 -0.42
N SER A 151 -0.14 -12.33 -1.39
CA SER A 151 1.02 -13.20 -1.17
C SER A 151 2.35 -12.45 -0.93
N GLN A 152 2.37 -11.12 -0.96
CA GLN A 152 3.50 -10.31 -0.49
C GLN A 152 3.56 -10.19 1.04
N TYR A 153 2.48 -10.57 1.73
CA TYR A 153 2.29 -10.29 3.15
C TYR A 153 1.99 -11.58 3.91
N ASP A 154 3.01 -12.12 4.58
CA ASP A 154 2.85 -13.25 5.49
C ASP A 154 2.54 -12.77 6.91
N GLY A 155 1.28 -12.89 7.31
CA GLY A 155 0.79 -12.53 8.63
C GLY A 155 1.09 -13.55 9.73
N SER A 156 1.71 -14.70 9.42
CA SER A 156 1.85 -15.82 10.36
C SER A 156 2.65 -15.45 11.62
N LYS A 157 3.71 -14.66 11.49
CA LYS A 157 4.53 -14.22 12.64
C LYS A 157 3.83 -13.20 13.49
N LEU A 158 3.24 -12.17 12.88
CA LEU A 158 2.45 -11.18 13.60
C LEU A 158 1.32 -11.86 14.38
N ALA A 159 0.56 -12.76 13.74
CA ALA A 159 -0.52 -13.50 14.39
C ALA A 159 -0.03 -14.35 15.57
N GLN A 160 1.04 -15.13 15.37
CA GLN A 160 1.53 -16.08 16.36
C GLN A 160 2.28 -15.44 17.53
N GLU A 161 3.08 -14.39 17.28
CA GLU A 161 3.92 -13.76 18.30
C GLU A 161 3.15 -12.71 19.11
N GLN A 162 2.14 -12.06 18.51
CA GLN A 162 1.36 -11.00 19.17
C GLN A 162 -0.05 -11.44 19.61
N ASP A 163 -0.45 -12.69 19.33
CA ASP A 163 -1.75 -13.27 19.69
C ASP A 163 -2.93 -12.47 19.11
N VAL A 164 -2.91 -12.29 17.78
CA VAL A 164 -3.92 -11.55 17.00
C VAL A 164 -4.35 -12.37 15.79
N VAL A 165 -5.54 -12.09 15.25
CA VAL A 165 -5.94 -12.62 13.93
C VAL A 165 -5.60 -11.58 12.87
N VAL A 166 -4.84 -11.97 11.84
CA VAL A 166 -4.48 -11.10 10.72
C VAL A 166 -5.24 -11.54 9.46
N VAL A 167 -5.87 -10.59 8.79
CA VAL A 167 -6.58 -10.79 7.52
C VAL A 167 -5.89 -9.94 6.45
N VAL A 168 -5.47 -10.55 5.35
CA VAL A 168 -4.86 -9.85 4.21
C VAL A 168 -5.82 -9.90 3.04
N ILE A 169 -6.31 -8.76 2.57
CA ILE A 169 -7.33 -8.70 1.52
C ILE A 169 -6.75 -8.35 0.15
N GLN A 170 -7.32 -8.95 -0.90
CA GLN A 170 -7.19 -8.49 -2.28
C GLN A 170 -8.33 -7.54 -2.61
N TYR A 171 -8.13 -6.61 -3.55
CA TYR A 171 -9.18 -5.71 -4.04
C TYR A 171 -8.88 -5.27 -5.49
N ARG A 172 -9.90 -4.84 -6.25
CA ARG A 172 -9.71 -4.41 -7.64
C ARG A 172 -8.77 -3.22 -7.74
N LEU A 173 -7.90 -3.24 -8.74
CA LEU A 173 -6.86 -2.23 -8.96
C LEU A 173 -7.10 -1.44 -10.26
N GLY A 174 -6.43 -0.30 -10.34
CA GLY A 174 -6.35 0.60 -11.47
C GLY A 174 -7.72 0.85 -12.10
N PRO A 175 -7.86 0.67 -13.43
CA PRO A 175 -9.09 0.97 -14.13
C PRO A 175 -10.26 0.03 -13.77
N LEU A 176 -10.01 -1.10 -13.10
CA LEU A 176 -11.08 -1.97 -12.60
C LEU A 176 -11.58 -1.54 -11.23
N GLY A 177 -10.71 -0.93 -10.41
CA GLY A 177 -11.04 -0.44 -9.07
C GLY A 177 -11.65 0.96 -9.06
N PHE A 178 -11.31 1.80 -10.03
CA PHE A 178 -11.70 3.21 -10.08
C PHE A 178 -12.12 3.59 -11.51
N PHE A 179 -13.43 3.68 -11.76
CA PHE A 179 -13.96 3.93 -13.10
C PHE A 179 -15.24 4.76 -13.07
N ALA A 180 -15.09 6.09 -13.12
CA ALA A 180 -16.21 7.02 -13.09
C ALA A 180 -16.77 7.28 -14.49
N HIS A 181 -17.58 6.36 -15.03
CA HIS A 181 -18.21 6.55 -16.33
C HIS A 181 -19.75 6.60 -16.23
N PRO A 182 -20.44 7.58 -16.85
CA PRO A 182 -21.90 7.72 -16.75
C PRO A 182 -22.72 6.50 -17.21
N GLN A 183 -22.13 5.65 -18.06
CA GLN A 183 -22.78 4.43 -18.57
C GLN A 183 -22.61 3.23 -17.63
N ILE A 184 -21.82 3.38 -16.58
CA ILE A 184 -21.60 2.38 -15.54
C ILE A 184 -22.26 2.79 -14.21
N ASP A 185 -22.51 4.08 -14.01
CA ASP A 185 -23.19 4.61 -12.82
C ASP A 185 -24.65 4.11 -12.71
N GLU A 186 -24.82 2.98 -12.03
CA GLU A 186 -26.11 2.40 -11.64
C GLU A 186 -26.54 2.85 -10.23
N GLY A 187 -25.92 3.91 -9.69
CA GLY A 187 -26.13 4.38 -8.31
C GLY A 187 -25.29 3.65 -7.26
N GLU A 188 -24.34 2.81 -7.69
CA GLU A 188 -23.42 2.08 -6.79
C GLU A 188 -22.15 2.87 -6.46
N GLY A 189 -21.89 3.98 -7.17
CA GLY A 189 -20.66 4.76 -7.07
C GLY A 189 -19.59 4.34 -8.08
N ALA A 190 -18.43 4.99 -8.00
CA ALA A 190 -17.31 4.80 -8.94
C ALA A 190 -16.06 4.16 -8.30
N ASN A 191 -16.06 4.00 -6.97
CA ASN A 191 -14.99 3.38 -6.20
C ASN A 191 -15.25 1.88 -5.97
N PHE A 192 -15.12 1.09 -7.03
CA PHE A 192 -15.28 -0.36 -6.96
C PHE A 192 -14.29 -1.03 -5.99
N ALA A 193 -13.07 -0.51 -5.89
CA ALA A 193 -12.09 -0.93 -4.90
C ALA A 193 -12.55 -0.65 -3.46
N LEU A 194 -13.19 0.50 -3.19
CA LEU A 194 -13.69 0.83 -1.86
C LEU A 194 -14.88 -0.05 -1.48
N LEU A 195 -15.73 -0.40 -2.46
CA LEU A 195 -16.78 -1.39 -2.28
C LEU A 195 -16.23 -2.80 -2.01
N ASP A 196 -15.10 -3.17 -2.62
CA ASP A 196 -14.39 -4.42 -2.31
C ASP A 196 -13.91 -4.45 -0.85
N HIS A 197 -13.33 -3.34 -0.37
CA HIS A 197 -12.93 -3.21 1.04
C HIS A 197 -14.11 -3.35 1.99
N VAL A 198 -15.24 -2.70 1.70
CA VAL A 198 -16.48 -2.81 2.49
C VAL A 198 -16.98 -4.27 2.51
N ALA A 199 -16.98 -4.96 1.36
CA ALA A 199 -17.40 -6.35 1.28
C ALA A 199 -16.47 -7.30 2.07
N ALA A 200 -15.15 -7.06 2.02
CA ALA A 200 -14.20 -7.83 2.83
C ALA A 200 -14.42 -7.59 4.33
N LEU A 201 -14.70 -6.36 4.75
CA LEU A 201 -15.01 -6.06 6.15
C LEU A 201 -16.35 -6.63 6.61
N GLN A 202 -17.35 -6.70 5.72
CA GLN A 202 -18.60 -7.42 5.99
C GLN A 202 -18.34 -8.92 6.19
N TRP A 203 -17.49 -9.53 5.35
CA TRP A 203 -17.07 -10.92 5.54
C TRP A 203 -16.35 -11.11 6.89
N VAL A 204 -15.46 -10.19 7.27
CA VAL A 204 -14.79 -10.22 8.58
C VAL A 204 -15.81 -10.16 9.72
N ALA A 205 -16.77 -9.24 9.67
CA ALA A 205 -17.81 -9.12 10.69
C ALA A 205 -18.66 -10.40 10.82
N GLU A 206 -18.90 -11.12 9.72
CA GLU A 206 -19.72 -12.34 9.70
C GLU A 206 -18.94 -13.61 10.10
N GLU A 207 -17.69 -13.74 9.65
CA GLU A 207 -16.98 -15.02 9.63
C GLU A 207 -15.75 -15.09 10.56
N ILE A 208 -15.17 -13.95 10.96
CA ILE A 208 -13.85 -13.96 11.64
C ILE A 208 -13.87 -14.66 13.00
N GLY A 209 -15.05 -14.72 13.64
CA GLY A 209 -15.28 -15.50 14.86
C GLY A 209 -14.91 -16.98 14.70
N GLN A 210 -15.08 -17.56 13.51
CA GLN A 210 -14.67 -18.95 13.25
C GLN A 210 -13.16 -19.13 13.38
N PHE A 211 -12.38 -18.08 13.16
CA PHE A 211 -10.92 -18.11 13.19
C PHE A 211 -10.35 -17.69 14.57
N GLY A 212 -11.23 -17.45 15.56
CA GLY A 212 -10.84 -17.01 16.90
C GLY A 212 -10.62 -15.50 17.02
N GLY A 213 -11.05 -14.72 16.03
CA GLY A 213 -11.04 -13.25 16.08
C GLY A 213 -12.35 -12.69 16.61
N ASP A 214 -12.26 -11.54 17.28
CA ASP A 214 -13.40 -10.78 17.78
C ASP A 214 -13.89 -9.79 16.70
N PRO A 215 -15.10 -9.98 16.12
CA PRO A 215 -15.65 -9.08 15.12
C PRO A 215 -15.96 -7.67 15.67
N ASP A 216 -16.08 -7.52 16.99
CA ASP A 216 -16.28 -6.23 17.67
C ASP A 216 -14.94 -5.56 18.04
N ASN A 217 -13.80 -6.12 17.59
CA ASN A 217 -12.46 -5.62 17.87
C ASN A 217 -11.55 -5.63 16.63
N VAL A 218 -12.01 -4.96 15.58
CA VAL A 218 -11.36 -4.92 14.25
C VAL A 218 -10.54 -3.63 14.06
N THR A 219 -9.28 -3.77 13.65
CA THR A 219 -8.38 -2.69 13.26
C THR A 219 -8.06 -2.80 11.78
N ILE A 220 -8.38 -1.77 11.00
CA ILE A 220 -7.93 -1.68 9.60
C ILE A 220 -6.57 -0.99 9.54
N PHE A 221 -5.66 -1.51 8.74
CA PHE A 221 -4.34 -0.91 8.55
C PHE A 221 -3.85 -1.10 7.12
N GLY A 222 -3.12 -0.13 6.61
CA GLY A 222 -2.63 -0.17 5.24
C GLY A 222 -1.53 0.84 4.98
N GLU A 223 -0.73 0.57 3.96
CA GLU A 223 0.42 1.39 3.57
C GLU A 223 0.23 2.05 2.21
N SER A 224 0.73 3.28 2.05
CA SER A 224 0.68 4.04 0.80
C SER A 224 -0.76 4.21 0.29
N ALA A 225 -1.07 3.70 -0.90
CA ALA A 225 -2.44 3.64 -1.43
C ALA A 225 -3.40 2.84 -0.53
N GLY A 226 -2.92 1.82 0.18
CA GLY A 226 -3.68 1.09 1.20
C GLY A 226 -3.99 1.99 2.40
N GLY A 227 -3.04 2.84 2.80
CA GLY A 227 -3.26 3.87 3.81
C GLY A 227 -4.29 4.93 3.36
N GLN A 228 -4.24 5.36 2.09
CA GLN A 228 -5.27 6.23 1.51
C GLN A 228 -6.64 5.52 1.46
N ASN A 229 -6.67 4.22 1.21
CA ASN A 229 -7.92 3.44 1.25
C ASN A 229 -8.47 3.32 2.68
N VAL A 230 -7.61 3.20 3.71
CA VAL A 230 -8.01 3.30 5.12
C VAL A 230 -8.61 4.69 5.41
N ALA A 231 -7.96 5.76 4.95
CA ALA A 231 -8.50 7.12 5.06
C ALA A 231 -9.86 7.28 4.35
N ALA A 232 -10.05 6.62 3.20
CA ALA A 232 -11.32 6.61 2.49
C ALA A 232 -12.41 5.87 3.28
N LEU A 233 -12.08 4.75 3.94
CA LEU A 233 -13.01 4.03 4.82
C LEU A 233 -13.42 4.86 6.05
N LEU A 234 -12.51 5.70 6.58
CA LEU A 234 -12.81 6.68 7.63
C LEU A 234 -13.84 7.72 7.16
N ALA A 235 -13.83 8.08 5.88
CA ALA A 235 -14.78 9.03 5.28
C ALA A 235 -16.02 8.38 4.63
N SER A 236 -16.10 7.04 4.60
CA SER A 236 -17.16 6.33 3.88
C SER A 236 -18.33 5.97 4.79
N PRO A 237 -19.57 6.42 4.49
CA PRO A 237 -20.73 6.03 5.29
C PRO A 237 -21.03 4.52 5.19
N LEU A 238 -20.57 3.84 4.12
CA LEU A 238 -20.79 2.41 3.90
C LEU A 238 -19.93 1.52 4.80
N ALA A 239 -18.85 2.07 5.37
CA ALA A 239 -17.93 1.33 6.23
C ALA A 239 -18.20 1.53 7.72
N SER A 240 -19.19 2.36 8.07
CA SER A 240 -19.51 2.71 9.46
C SER A 240 -19.88 1.46 10.28
N GLY A 241 -19.19 1.28 11.40
CA GLY A 241 -19.42 0.14 12.31
C GLY A 241 -18.79 -1.18 11.87
N LEU A 242 -18.02 -1.22 10.77
CA LEU A 242 -17.33 -2.44 10.33
C LEU A 242 -15.90 -2.57 10.89
N TYR A 243 -15.39 -1.52 11.51
CA TYR A 243 -14.09 -1.49 12.18
C TYR A 243 -14.12 -0.54 13.36
N HIS A 244 -13.13 -0.67 14.23
CA HIS A 244 -13.10 -0.03 15.54
C HIS A 244 -11.87 0.85 15.73
N ARG A 245 -10.85 0.70 14.86
CA ARG A 245 -9.57 1.43 14.88
C ARG A 245 -8.96 1.47 13.48
N ALA A 246 -8.10 2.46 13.24
CA ALA A 246 -7.43 2.62 11.95
C ALA A 246 -5.95 2.97 12.10
N VAL A 247 -5.11 2.39 11.23
CA VAL A 247 -3.69 2.75 11.09
C VAL A 247 -3.41 3.13 9.63
N VAL A 248 -3.04 4.40 9.40
CA VAL A 248 -2.73 4.96 8.09
C VAL A 248 -1.21 5.09 7.96
N GLN A 249 -0.58 4.16 7.24
CA GLN A 249 0.87 4.18 7.04
C GLN A 249 1.19 4.87 5.70
N SER A 250 1.87 6.01 5.74
CA SER A 250 2.29 6.77 4.55
C SER A 250 1.15 7.09 3.56
N GLY A 251 -0.10 7.14 4.05
CA GLY A 251 -1.31 7.41 3.27
C GLY A 251 -1.80 8.84 3.38
N PHE A 252 -2.55 9.29 2.38
CA PHE A 252 -3.10 10.65 2.31
C PHE A 252 -4.61 10.68 2.56
N PHE A 253 -5.10 11.88 2.93
CA PHE A 253 -6.51 12.17 3.19
C PHE A 253 -7.12 13.05 2.10
N ASP A 254 -6.86 12.71 0.84
CA ASP A 254 -7.42 13.38 -0.34
C ASP A 254 -8.12 12.39 -1.28
N SER A 255 -8.94 12.95 -2.17
CA SER A 255 -9.76 12.21 -3.15
C SER A 255 -9.85 13.00 -4.44
N THR A 256 -9.93 12.31 -5.58
CA THR A 256 -10.16 12.93 -6.88
C THR A 256 -11.63 13.38 -7.02
N PRO A 257 -11.91 14.64 -7.41
CA PRO A 257 -13.27 15.08 -7.74
C PRO A 257 -13.92 14.24 -8.84
N LEU A 258 -15.23 13.99 -8.76
CA LEU A 258 -15.93 13.14 -9.72
C LEU A 258 -15.79 13.61 -11.19
N ASN A 259 -15.85 14.92 -11.43
CA ASN A 259 -15.69 15.48 -12.78
C ASN A 259 -14.27 15.26 -13.32
N GLU A 260 -13.27 15.38 -12.46
CA GLU A 260 -11.88 15.10 -12.84
C GLU A 260 -11.68 13.61 -13.14
N ALA A 261 -12.27 12.72 -12.33
CA ALA A 261 -12.23 11.27 -12.60
C ALA A 261 -12.96 10.87 -13.90
N GLN A 262 -13.94 11.66 -14.32
CA GLN A 262 -14.69 11.48 -15.56
C GLN A 262 -13.92 11.96 -16.79
N GLU A 263 -13.40 13.19 -16.76
CA GLU A 263 -12.92 13.90 -17.96
C GLU A 263 -11.66 14.77 -17.75
N GLY A 264 -11.01 14.73 -16.58
CA GLY A 264 -9.93 15.66 -16.22
C GLY A 264 -8.64 15.49 -17.04
N THR A 265 -8.23 14.26 -17.29
CA THR A 265 -7.00 13.90 -18.02
C THR A 265 -7.29 12.89 -19.12
N GLU A 266 -6.30 12.61 -19.96
CA GLU A 266 -6.40 11.52 -20.93
C GLU A 266 -6.69 10.18 -20.25
N ASN A 267 -6.21 9.94 -19.02
CA ASN A 267 -6.44 8.72 -18.26
C ASN A 267 -7.72 8.75 -17.39
N SER A 268 -8.61 9.72 -17.62
CA SER A 268 -9.94 9.73 -17.01
C SER A 268 -10.89 8.75 -17.72
N ALA A 269 -11.98 8.36 -17.06
CA ALA A 269 -12.81 7.24 -17.49
C ALA A 269 -13.47 7.45 -18.86
N ILE A 270 -13.92 8.67 -19.21
CA ILE A 270 -14.55 8.96 -20.50
C ILE A 270 -13.52 8.90 -21.64
N PRO A 271 -12.39 9.64 -21.61
CA PRO A 271 -11.38 9.51 -22.65
C PRO A 271 -10.80 8.09 -22.78
N ALA A 272 -10.65 7.36 -21.66
CA ALA A 272 -10.21 5.97 -21.70
C ALA A 272 -11.24 5.05 -22.37
N ALA A 273 -12.53 5.24 -22.10
CA ALA A 273 -13.60 4.49 -22.77
C ALA A 273 -13.61 4.71 -24.29
N GLU A 274 -13.34 5.94 -24.75
CA GLU A 274 -13.24 6.29 -26.18
C GLU A 274 -12.06 5.60 -26.87
N ARG A 275 -10.95 5.36 -26.16
CA ARG A 275 -9.80 4.60 -26.68
C ARG A 275 -10.01 3.10 -26.60
N MET A 276 -10.69 2.64 -25.55
CA MET A 276 -10.99 1.23 -25.29
C MET A 276 -11.94 0.65 -26.35
N LEU A 277 -12.89 1.45 -26.84
CA LEU A 277 -13.98 1.01 -27.71
C LEU A 277 -13.96 1.76 -29.05
N SER A 278 -14.12 1.03 -30.16
CA SER A 278 -14.23 1.63 -31.50
C SER A 278 -15.62 2.19 -31.84
N GLY A 279 -16.53 2.26 -30.85
CA GLY A 279 -17.95 2.59 -31.03
C GLY A 279 -18.55 3.17 -29.75
N GLU A 280 -19.88 3.27 -29.69
CA GLU A 280 -20.57 3.87 -28.54
C GLU A 280 -20.29 3.11 -27.24
N ALA A 281 -19.88 3.84 -26.21
CA ALA A 281 -19.52 3.32 -24.90
C ALA A 281 -20.76 2.95 -24.06
N THR A 282 -21.53 1.96 -24.50
CA THR A 282 -22.64 1.42 -23.69
C THR A 282 -22.13 0.63 -22.49
N ALA A 283 -22.93 0.53 -21.42
CA ALA A 283 -22.62 -0.33 -20.26
C ALA A 283 -22.22 -1.76 -20.66
N TYR A 284 -22.94 -2.32 -21.64
CA TYR A 284 -22.66 -3.64 -22.18
C TYR A 284 -21.31 -3.71 -22.89
N ALA A 285 -21.00 -2.74 -23.78
CA ALA A 285 -19.74 -2.72 -24.51
C ALA A 285 -18.55 -2.56 -23.57
N LEU A 286 -18.67 -1.66 -22.59
CA LEU A 286 -17.70 -1.44 -21.52
C LEU A 286 -17.43 -2.73 -20.74
N ARG A 287 -18.46 -3.36 -20.17
CA ARG A 287 -18.31 -4.59 -19.37
C ARG A 287 -17.75 -5.78 -20.15
N ASN A 288 -17.97 -5.82 -21.46
CA ASN A 288 -17.47 -6.88 -22.35
C ASN A 288 -16.13 -6.56 -23.03
N ALA A 289 -15.51 -5.41 -22.75
CA ALA A 289 -14.22 -5.07 -23.33
C ALA A 289 -13.16 -6.14 -22.97
N PRO A 290 -12.24 -6.52 -23.87
CA PRO A 290 -11.13 -7.37 -23.50
C PRO A 290 -10.30 -6.72 -22.39
N LEU A 291 -9.84 -7.51 -21.42
CA LEU A 291 -9.04 -6.99 -20.29
C LEU A 291 -7.82 -6.20 -20.79
N GLN A 292 -7.11 -6.71 -21.80
CA GLN A 292 -6.00 -5.99 -22.43
C GLN A 292 -6.41 -4.60 -22.96
N ALA A 293 -7.57 -4.49 -23.62
CA ALA A 293 -8.05 -3.20 -24.13
C ALA A 293 -8.40 -2.22 -23.01
N VAL A 294 -8.86 -2.73 -21.86
CA VAL A 294 -9.09 -1.90 -20.66
C VAL A 294 -7.77 -1.29 -20.20
N PHE A 295 -6.72 -2.11 -20.02
CA PHE A 295 -5.44 -1.61 -19.50
C PHE A 295 -4.65 -0.78 -20.52
N ASP A 296 -4.67 -1.15 -21.81
CA ASP A 296 -4.04 -0.39 -22.89
C ASP A 296 -4.61 1.02 -23.02
N ALA A 297 -5.88 1.22 -22.65
CA ALA A 297 -6.51 2.52 -22.71
C ALA A 297 -5.85 3.53 -21.75
N TYR A 298 -5.21 3.11 -20.67
CA TYR A 298 -4.73 3.98 -19.59
C TYR A 298 -3.22 4.28 -19.58
N ASN A 299 -2.49 3.91 -20.64
CA ASN A 299 -1.05 4.20 -20.77
C ASN A 299 -0.21 3.84 -19.52
N LEU A 300 -0.57 2.78 -18.80
CA LEU A 300 -0.04 2.45 -17.46
C LEU A 300 1.46 2.09 -17.42
N GLY A 301 2.10 1.98 -18.58
CA GLY A 301 3.55 1.83 -18.71
C GLY A 301 4.33 3.15 -18.56
N ASP A 302 3.65 4.30 -18.56
CA ASP A 302 4.26 5.60 -18.24
C ASP A 302 4.17 5.85 -16.72
N ALA A 303 5.31 6.05 -16.07
CA ALA A 303 5.36 6.37 -14.64
C ALA A 303 4.70 7.71 -14.29
N ARG A 304 4.41 8.55 -15.29
CA ARG A 304 3.66 9.81 -15.15
C ARG A 304 2.16 9.65 -15.40
N ALA A 305 1.69 8.44 -15.76
CA ALA A 305 0.27 8.20 -16.00
C ALA A 305 -0.50 8.34 -14.68
N GLU A 306 -1.22 9.45 -14.54
CA GLU A 306 -2.11 9.66 -13.42
C GLU A 306 -3.44 8.97 -13.65
N LEU A 307 -3.78 8.03 -12.78
CA LEU A 307 -5.12 7.47 -12.69
C LEU A 307 -5.90 8.20 -11.58
N PRO A 308 -7.19 8.46 -11.80
CA PRO A 308 -8.09 8.72 -10.69
C PRO A 308 -7.94 7.61 -9.66
N ARG A 309 -7.61 8.02 -8.44
CA ARG A 309 -7.72 7.18 -7.24
C ARG A 309 -8.97 7.63 -6.50
N VAL A 310 -9.28 7.00 -5.37
CA VAL A 310 -10.35 7.33 -4.41
C VAL A 310 -11.18 8.58 -4.80
N ILE A 311 -12.39 8.37 -5.31
CA ILE A 311 -13.19 9.36 -6.02
C ILE A 311 -14.29 9.94 -5.11
N ALA A 312 -14.48 11.26 -5.12
CA ALA A 312 -15.58 11.93 -4.43
C ALA A 312 -16.92 11.76 -5.19
N ASP A 313 -17.45 10.53 -5.23
CA ASP A 313 -18.58 10.13 -6.09
C ASP A 313 -19.97 10.48 -5.52
N GLY A 314 -20.06 10.85 -4.25
CA GLY A 314 -21.32 11.15 -3.55
C GLY A 314 -22.10 9.92 -3.12
N VAL A 315 -21.54 8.71 -3.24
CA VAL A 315 -22.15 7.43 -2.84
C VAL A 315 -21.25 6.71 -1.85
N THR A 316 -20.03 6.39 -2.26
CA THR A 316 -19.02 5.72 -1.44
C THR A 316 -18.21 6.72 -0.63
N LEU A 317 -18.08 7.95 -1.12
CA LEU A 317 -17.51 9.10 -0.41
C LEU A 317 -18.36 10.37 -0.60
N PRO A 318 -18.31 11.33 0.33
CA PRO A 318 -18.96 12.63 0.16
C PRO A 318 -18.51 13.34 -1.11
N ARG A 319 -19.42 14.09 -1.73
CA ARG A 319 -19.18 14.80 -3.01
C ARG A 319 -18.18 15.94 -2.85
N GLU A 320 -18.11 16.48 -1.65
CA GLU A 320 -17.17 17.51 -1.20
C GLU A 320 -15.74 16.96 -1.04
N GLY A 321 -15.57 15.63 -1.09
CA GLY A 321 -14.29 14.93 -1.05
C GLY A 321 -13.88 14.45 0.33
N LEU A 322 -12.96 13.49 0.38
CA LEU A 322 -12.46 12.86 1.60
C LEU A 322 -11.96 13.91 2.60
N ALA A 323 -11.12 14.84 2.14
CA ALA A 323 -10.54 15.88 2.97
C ALA A 323 -11.58 16.76 3.69
N SER A 324 -12.79 16.91 3.13
CA SER A 324 -13.85 17.73 3.75
C SER A 324 -14.40 17.10 5.03
N THR A 325 -14.36 15.78 5.14
CA THR A 325 -14.87 15.03 6.31
C THR A 325 -14.00 15.21 7.55
N LEU A 326 -12.74 15.60 7.40
CA LEU A 326 -11.81 15.79 8.52
C LEU A 326 -12.24 16.90 9.48
N ASP A 327 -13.07 17.83 9.02
CA ASP A 327 -13.57 18.95 9.81
C ASP A 327 -15.00 18.69 10.34
N ASP A 328 -15.54 17.47 10.18
CA ASP A 328 -16.95 17.16 10.43
C ASP A 328 -17.16 15.81 11.14
N THR A 329 -17.66 15.88 12.37
CA THR A 329 -17.99 14.72 13.20
C THR A 329 -19.16 13.87 12.72
N GLU A 330 -20.00 14.39 11.82
CA GLU A 330 -21.17 13.65 11.33
C GLU A 330 -20.85 12.77 10.11
N THR A 331 -19.84 13.15 9.31
CA THR A 331 -19.50 12.48 8.05
C THR A 331 -18.23 11.63 8.13
N PHE A 332 -17.50 11.69 9.24
CA PHE A 332 -16.29 10.92 9.50
C PHE A 332 -16.54 9.84 10.56
N ASN A 333 -16.17 8.60 10.26
CA ASN A 333 -16.24 7.46 11.16
C ASN A 333 -15.17 7.59 12.24
N ALA A 334 -15.49 8.32 13.32
CA ALA A 334 -14.56 8.59 14.41
C ALA A 334 -14.22 7.29 15.18
N VAL A 335 -12.98 6.84 15.03
CA VAL A 335 -12.33 5.78 15.78
C VAL A 335 -10.94 6.24 16.23
N PRO A 336 -10.27 5.56 17.18
CA PRO A 336 -8.83 5.77 17.42
C PRO A 336 -8.02 5.61 16.13
N ILE A 337 -7.09 6.54 15.87
CA ILE A 337 -6.27 6.56 14.64
C ILE A 337 -4.78 6.66 14.96
N ILE A 338 -3.97 5.80 14.35
CA ILE A 338 -2.53 6.02 14.16
C ILE A 338 -2.30 6.49 12.71
N SER A 339 -1.53 7.56 12.51
CA SER A 339 -0.98 7.91 11.19
C SER A 339 0.54 7.98 11.27
N GLY A 340 1.24 7.55 10.22
CA GLY A 340 2.69 7.58 10.22
C GLY A 340 3.30 7.78 8.85
N VAL A 341 4.59 8.09 8.86
CA VAL A 341 5.41 8.21 7.65
C VAL A 341 6.81 7.64 7.91
N ASN A 342 7.56 7.42 6.85
CA ASN A 342 8.98 7.10 6.95
C ASN A 342 9.81 8.39 6.82
N ARG A 343 11.03 8.40 7.35
CA ARG A 343 11.89 9.60 7.32
C ARG A 343 12.22 10.02 5.89
N ASP A 344 12.45 9.04 5.01
CA ASP A 344 12.97 9.23 3.67
C ASP A 344 11.99 8.72 2.59
N GLU A 345 10.68 8.92 2.78
CA GLU A 345 9.59 8.50 1.85
C GLU A 345 10.01 8.54 0.37
N MET A 346 10.60 9.65 -0.05
CA MET A 346 10.88 9.89 -1.46
C MET A 346 12.13 9.20 -2.02
N LYS A 347 12.97 8.57 -1.19
CA LYS A 347 14.18 7.87 -1.66
C LYS A 347 13.86 6.67 -2.55
N LEU A 348 12.80 5.90 -2.27
CA LEU A 348 12.39 4.79 -3.13
C LEU A 348 12.12 5.25 -4.57
N PHE A 349 11.33 6.31 -4.73
CA PHE A 349 10.98 6.87 -6.03
C PHE A 349 12.17 7.56 -6.69
N ASN A 350 12.96 8.32 -5.91
CA ASN A 350 14.16 8.99 -6.40
C ASN A 350 15.24 8.02 -6.87
N ALA A 351 15.35 6.83 -6.25
CA ALA A 351 16.26 5.78 -6.68
C ALA A 351 15.95 5.28 -8.11
N LEU A 352 14.69 5.34 -8.53
CA LEU A 352 14.21 4.96 -9.86
C LEU A 352 14.23 6.12 -10.87
N ASN A 353 14.49 7.36 -10.42
CA ASN A 353 14.50 8.54 -11.28
C ASN A 353 15.86 8.68 -12.02
N PRO A 354 15.91 8.59 -13.36
CA PRO A 354 17.14 8.70 -14.14
C PRO A 354 17.82 10.08 -14.12
N GLU A 355 17.13 11.13 -13.69
CA GLU A 355 17.69 12.46 -13.42
C GLU A 355 18.64 12.43 -12.23
N LEU A 356 18.31 11.63 -11.21
CA LEU A 356 19.01 11.55 -9.94
C LEU A 356 19.99 10.38 -9.87
N THR A 357 19.68 9.28 -10.56
CA THR A 357 20.48 8.06 -10.51
C THR A 357 20.95 7.59 -11.90
N ARG A 358 21.93 6.69 -11.89
CA ARG A 358 22.39 5.96 -13.08
C ARG A 358 22.23 4.47 -12.81
N GLN A 359 21.54 3.79 -13.71
CA GLN A 359 21.43 2.33 -13.69
C GLN A 359 22.49 1.70 -14.59
N ARG A 360 23.22 0.69 -14.10
CA ARG A 360 24.18 -0.12 -14.85
C ARG A 360 23.78 -1.59 -14.77
N PHE A 361 23.87 -2.29 -15.90
CA PHE A 361 23.55 -3.71 -16.00
C PHE A 361 22.13 -4.08 -15.50
N GLY A 362 21.19 -3.14 -15.53
CA GLY A 362 19.81 -3.35 -15.05
C GLY A 362 19.63 -3.46 -13.53
N VAL A 363 20.71 -3.52 -12.73
CA VAL A 363 20.61 -3.80 -11.28
C VAL A 363 21.41 -2.85 -10.41
N LEU A 364 22.51 -2.27 -10.90
CA LEU A 364 23.34 -1.38 -10.10
C LEU A 364 22.89 0.06 -10.23
N ILE A 365 22.44 0.65 -9.14
CA ILE A 365 21.99 2.05 -9.09
C ILE A 365 23.05 2.88 -8.37
N SER A 366 23.55 3.93 -9.01
CA SER A 366 24.46 4.90 -8.39
C SER A 366 23.85 6.29 -8.42
N ILE A 367 23.92 7.00 -7.30
CA ILE A 367 23.49 8.40 -7.19
C ILE A 367 24.43 9.29 -8.02
N ARG A 368 23.86 10.25 -8.76
CA ARG A 368 24.62 11.17 -9.62
C ARG A 368 25.28 12.30 -8.82
N ASP A 369 24.49 12.90 -7.94
CA ASP A 369 24.88 13.96 -7.02
C ASP A 369 24.28 13.61 -5.64
N PRO A 370 25.08 13.09 -4.70
CA PRO A 370 24.61 12.73 -3.38
C PRO A 370 23.99 13.90 -2.62
N HIS A 371 24.52 15.11 -2.77
CA HIS A 371 24.03 16.26 -2.02
C HIS A 371 22.63 16.66 -2.51
N LEU A 372 22.44 16.83 -3.82
CA LEU A 372 21.12 17.11 -4.39
C LEU A 372 20.12 15.98 -4.11
N TYR A 373 20.57 14.72 -4.18
CA TYR A 373 19.73 13.55 -3.89
C TYR A 373 19.16 13.60 -2.47
N GLU A 374 20.03 13.79 -1.46
CA GLU A 374 19.63 13.88 -0.06
C GLU A 374 18.74 15.10 0.21
N ARG A 375 19.09 16.28 -0.31
CA ARG A 375 18.27 17.49 -0.08
C ARG A 375 16.91 17.39 -0.77
N ARG A 376 16.84 16.86 -2.00
CA ARG A 376 15.58 16.64 -2.70
C ARG A 376 14.70 15.65 -1.95
N ALA A 377 15.24 14.50 -1.56
CA ALA A 377 14.50 13.51 -0.77
C ALA A 377 14.01 14.10 0.57
N TYR A 378 14.83 14.89 1.26
CA TYR A 378 14.47 15.56 2.51
C TYR A 378 13.25 16.47 2.37
N TYR A 379 13.27 17.42 1.42
CA TYR A 379 12.15 18.36 1.26
C TYR A 379 10.88 17.68 0.76
N GLN A 380 10.98 16.71 -0.15
CA GLN A 380 9.80 15.99 -0.61
C GLN A 380 9.21 15.10 0.51
N SER A 381 10.04 14.46 1.34
CA SER A 381 9.55 13.63 2.47
C SER A 381 8.96 14.49 3.61
N ARG A 382 9.45 15.72 3.80
CA ARG A 382 8.76 16.70 4.67
C ARG A 382 7.37 17.05 4.16
N LEU A 383 7.22 17.29 2.84
CA LEU A 383 5.90 17.53 2.26
C LEU A 383 4.98 16.32 2.44
N TRP A 384 5.51 15.10 2.32
CA TRP A 384 4.76 13.88 2.62
C TRP A 384 4.23 13.83 4.05
N ARG A 385 5.10 14.08 5.03
CA ARG A 385 4.71 14.18 6.44
C ARG A 385 3.61 15.21 6.68
N ILE A 386 3.74 16.40 6.08
CA ILE A 386 2.76 17.48 6.21
C ILE A 386 1.37 17.01 5.75
N LEU A 387 1.31 16.29 4.64
CA LEU A 387 0.07 15.85 4.00
C LEU A 387 -0.54 14.59 4.62
N ALA A 388 0.30 13.70 5.17
CA ALA A 388 -0.14 12.43 5.78
C ALA A 388 -0.45 12.56 7.29
N ILE A 389 0.17 13.51 7.98
CA ILE A 389 0.05 13.66 9.45
C ILE A 389 -0.34 15.08 9.83
N ASP A 390 0.54 16.06 9.63
CA ASP A 390 0.42 17.35 10.34
C ASP A 390 -0.86 18.12 9.98
N GLN A 391 -1.19 18.25 8.69
CA GLN A 391 -2.42 18.91 8.24
C GLN A 391 -3.69 18.14 8.59
N PRO A 392 -3.83 16.84 8.25
CA PRO A 392 -5.06 16.11 8.55
C PRO A 392 -5.31 16.00 10.04
N PHE A 393 -4.28 15.74 10.87
CA PHE A 393 -4.48 15.65 12.32
C PHE A 393 -4.80 16.98 12.97
N ALA A 394 -4.24 18.09 12.49
CA ALA A 394 -4.63 19.42 12.98
C ALA A 394 -6.13 19.70 12.73
N ARG A 395 -6.63 19.33 11.54
CA ARG A 395 -8.04 19.46 11.16
C ARG A 395 -8.95 18.55 11.98
N MET A 396 -8.60 17.27 12.03
CA MET A 396 -9.29 16.25 12.84
C MET A 396 -9.44 16.69 14.30
N ARG A 397 -8.32 17.09 14.92
CA ARG A 397 -8.29 17.56 16.32
C ARG A 397 -9.15 18.81 16.51
N ALA A 398 -9.09 19.77 15.60
CA ALA A 398 -9.89 20.99 15.67
C ALA A 398 -11.41 20.71 15.61
N ALA A 399 -11.81 19.67 14.90
CA ALA A 399 -13.20 19.19 14.84
C ALA A 399 -13.58 18.24 16.00
N GLY A 400 -12.61 17.79 16.81
CA GLY A 400 -12.85 16.93 17.97
C GLY A 400 -12.70 15.43 17.67
N HIS A 401 -12.06 15.05 16.56
CA HIS A 401 -11.69 13.67 16.26
C HIS A 401 -10.44 13.28 17.06
N GLU A 402 -10.67 12.69 18.22
CA GLU A 402 -9.65 12.15 19.12
C GLU A 402 -10.08 10.75 19.61
N PRO A 403 -9.15 9.85 19.97
CA PRO A 403 -7.70 10.07 20.07
C PRO A 403 -6.90 9.78 18.79
N LEU A 404 -5.78 10.50 18.62
CA LEU A 404 -4.86 10.42 17.47
C LEU A 404 -3.44 10.12 17.95
N TRP A 405 -2.67 9.34 17.19
CA TRP A 405 -1.23 9.10 17.44
C TRP A 405 -0.45 9.17 16.15
N ALA A 406 0.77 9.72 16.22
CA ALA A 406 1.65 9.84 15.08
C ALA A 406 2.94 9.05 15.27
N TYR A 407 3.51 8.50 14.20
CA TYR A 407 4.88 7.96 14.20
C TYR A 407 5.71 8.44 13.00
N ARG A 408 7.04 8.32 13.15
CA ARG A 408 7.99 8.34 12.05
C ARG A 408 8.94 7.15 12.14
N PHE A 409 9.05 6.39 11.05
CA PHE A 409 10.00 5.30 10.94
C PHE A 409 11.33 5.82 10.38
N ASP A 410 12.42 5.56 11.10
CA ASP A 410 13.74 6.17 10.88
C ASP A 410 14.84 5.15 10.57
N TRP A 411 14.55 3.85 10.67
CA TRP A 411 15.54 2.79 10.47
C TRP A 411 16.13 2.84 9.06
N ASP A 412 17.44 2.99 9.00
CA ASP A 412 18.22 3.15 7.76
C ASP A 412 19.50 2.30 7.74
N ASP A 413 19.59 1.30 8.64
CA ASP A 413 20.70 0.35 8.77
C ASP A 413 20.74 -0.70 7.62
N GLY A 414 20.44 -0.27 6.39
CA GLY A 414 20.63 -1.05 5.18
C GLY A 414 22.10 -1.43 4.94
N GLY A 415 22.32 -2.50 4.19
CA GLY A 415 23.67 -2.93 3.83
C GLY A 415 24.23 -2.25 2.59
N GLY A 416 25.32 -2.82 2.08
CA GLY A 416 25.87 -2.48 0.77
C GLY A 416 25.76 -3.64 -0.21
N PHE A 417 25.59 -3.31 -1.50
CA PHE A 417 25.73 -4.28 -2.58
C PHE A 417 26.64 -3.74 -3.69
N LEU A 418 27.83 -4.33 -3.83
CA LEU A 418 28.87 -3.88 -4.77
C LEU A 418 29.22 -2.40 -4.57
N THR A 419 28.75 -1.52 -5.45
CA THR A 419 28.97 -0.06 -5.36
C THR A 419 27.74 0.69 -4.85
N MET A 420 26.69 -0.02 -4.44
CA MET A 420 25.47 0.55 -3.89
C MET A 420 25.58 0.59 -2.38
N ASP A 421 25.42 1.78 -1.81
CA ASP A 421 25.13 1.98 -0.39
C ASP A 421 23.61 2.06 -0.25
N LEU A 422 22.98 1.06 0.38
CA LEU A 422 21.52 0.99 0.48
C LEU A 422 21.00 1.91 1.60
N SER A 423 21.82 2.24 2.60
CA SER A 423 21.50 3.26 3.60
C SER A 423 21.42 4.65 2.98
N GLU A 424 22.36 4.98 2.08
CA GLU A 424 22.31 6.24 1.33
C GLU A 424 21.18 6.24 0.30
N LEU A 425 21.07 5.17 -0.50
CA LEU A 425 20.12 5.08 -1.62
C LEU A 425 18.66 4.92 -1.20
N PHE A 426 18.38 4.20 -0.11
CA PHE A 426 17.01 3.97 0.34
C PHE A 426 16.75 4.57 1.71
N GLY A 427 17.70 4.48 2.64
CA GLY A 427 17.49 4.94 4.01
C GLY A 427 16.21 4.34 4.61
N ALA A 428 15.43 5.15 5.34
CA ALA A 428 14.09 4.79 5.77
C ALA A 428 13.06 5.18 4.68
N ALA A 429 13.18 4.54 3.52
CA ALA A 429 12.35 4.78 2.34
C ALA A 429 10.88 4.36 2.54
N HIS A 430 10.00 4.81 1.63
CA HIS A 430 8.61 4.34 1.53
C HIS A 430 8.50 2.80 1.59
N ALA A 431 7.50 2.30 2.30
CA ALA A 431 7.23 0.88 2.57
C ALA A 431 8.28 0.10 3.40
N MET A 432 9.39 0.71 3.85
CA MET A 432 10.45 0.03 4.61
C MET A 432 10.02 -0.43 6.00
N GLU A 433 8.93 0.10 6.54
CA GLU A 433 8.39 -0.23 7.86
C GLU A 433 7.48 -1.48 7.83
N ILE A 434 6.93 -1.85 6.66
CA ILE A 434 6.05 -3.02 6.51
C ILE A 434 6.69 -4.32 7.03
N PRO A 435 7.94 -4.67 6.65
CA PRO A 435 8.58 -5.89 7.13
C PRO A 435 8.70 -5.96 8.66
N PHE A 436 8.79 -4.80 9.32
CA PHE A 436 8.88 -4.70 10.78
C PHE A 436 7.52 -4.91 11.44
N VAL A 437 6.44 -4.37 10.87
CA VAL A 437 5.07 -4.61 11.35
C VAL A 437 4.70 -6.09 11.26
N PHE A 438 5.02 -6.74 10.14
CA PHE A 438 4.73 -8.17 9.92
C PHE A 438 5.76 -9.13 10.57
N ASN A 439 6.90 -8.60 11.03
CA ASN A 439 8.09 -9.36 11.41
C ASN A 439 8.55 -10.37 10.32
N HIS A 440 8.35 -10.00 9.05
CA HIS A 440 8.61 -10.83 7.88
C HIS A 440 9.43 -10.04 6.86
N PHE A 441 10.64 -10.52 6.55
CA PHE A 441 11.67 -9.78 5.81
C PHE A 441 11.94 -10.32 4.39
N ASP A 442 10.93 -10.94 3.77
CA ASP A 442 10.92 -11.30 2.35
C ASP A 442 9.81 -10.47 1.67
N PHE A 443 10.17 -9.27 1.23
CA PHE A 443 9.24 -8.25 0.75
C PHE A 443 9.73 -7.53 -0.52
N PHE A 444 10.99 -7.08 -0.55
CA PHE A 444 11.60 -6.44 -1.73
C PHE A 444 12.27 -7.45 -2.68
N GLY A 445 12.07 -8.75 -2.44
CA GLY A 445 12.54 -9.86 -3.26
C GLY A 445 14.06 -10.00 -3.18
N PRO A 446 14.80 -10.08 -4.31
CA PRO A 446 16.25 -10.27 -4.27
C PRO A 446 17.04 -9.20 -3.49
N LEU A 447 16.47 -8.00 -3.29
CA LEU A 447 17.09 -6.94 -2.49
C LEU A 447 17.14 -7.26 -0.99
N ASP A 448 16.22 -8.06 -0.48
CA ASP A 448 16.12 -8.35 0.96
C ASP A 448 17.38 -9.00 1.52
N ARG A 449 18.09 -9.77 0.71
CA ARG A 449 19.37 -10.39 1.08
C ARG A 449 20.48 -9.37 1.39
N PHE A 450 20.34 -8.15 0.88
CA PHE A 450 21.27 -7.04 1.08
C PHE A 450 20.72 -5.97 2.02
N LEU A 451 19.41 -5.79 2.10
CA LEU A 451 18.77 -4.90 3.08
C LEU A 451 18.76 -5.54 4.47
N PHE A 452 18.33 -6.79 4.57
CA PHE A 452 18.10 -7.51 5.83
C PHE A 452 19.17 -8.59 6.06
N HIS A 453 20.43 -8.16 6.17
CA HIS A 453 21.57 -9.05 6.35
C HIS A 453 21.74 -9.53 7.80
N ARG A 454 22.83 -10.25 8.07
CA ARG A 454 23.13 -10.81 9.40
C ARG A 454 23.54 -9.76 10.41
N GLU A 455 24.30 -8.76 9.99
CA GLU A 455 24.87 -7.75 10.90
C GLU A 455 23.80 -6.83 11.52
N ASN A 456 22.67 -6.62 10.85
CA ASN A 456 21.53 -5.84 11.35
C ASN A 456 20.37 -6.74 11.83
N ALA A 457 20.60 -8.05 12.03
CA ALA A 457 19.53 -8.98 12.40
C ALA A 457 18.98 -8.72 13.81
N ASP A 458 19.86 -8.47 14.78
CA ASP A 458 19.46 -8.26 16.17
C ASP A 458 18.70 -6.93 16.32
N SER A 459 19.25 -5.82 15.79
CA SER A 459 18.62 -4.50 15.83
C SER A 459 17.28 -4.46 15.12
N ARG A 460 17.16 -5.17 13.98
CA ARG A 460 15.91 -5.32 13.23
C ARG A 460 14.87 -6.13 13.97
N ALA A 461 15.27 -7.25 14.60
CA ALA A 461 14.36 -8.10 15.37
C ALA A 461 13.82 -7.36 16.60
N GLU A 462 14.67 -6.58 17.29
CA GLU A 462 14.26 -5.73 18.41
C GLU A 462 13.23 -4.68 17.97
N LEU A 463 13.49 -3.98 16.86
CA LEU A 463 12.57 -2.97 16.34
C LEU A 463 11.24 -3.57 15.86
N ALA A 464 11.28 -4.73 15.20
CA ALA A 464 10.07 -5.44 14.76
C ALA A 464 9.22 -5.91 15.96
N ALA A 465 9.86 -6.40 17.03
CA ALA A 465 9.16 -6.76 18.25
C ALA A 465 8.52 -5.52 18.93
N GLU A 466 9.22 -4.38 18.94
CA GLU A 466 8.68 -3.12 19.46
C GLU A 466 7.46 -2.67 18.65
N MET A 467 7.57 -2.61 17.32
CA MET A 467 6.46 -2.20 16.45
C MET A 467 5.28 -3.18 16.55
N GLY A 468 5.52 -4.49 16.47
CA GLY A 468 4.47 -5.50 16.62
C GLY A 468 3.70 -5.37 17.94
N ALA A 469 4.40 -5.07 19.04
CA ALA A 469 3.79 -4.83 20.34
C ALA A 469 2.89 -3.58 20.35
N TYR A 470 3.34 -2.45 19.79
CA TYR A 470 2.52 -1.23 19.73
C TYR A 470 1.30 -1.38 18.82
N TRP A 471 1.48 -1.94 17.62
CA TRP A 471 0.37 -2.17 16.68
C TRP A 471 -0.69 -3.08 17.31
N THR A 472 -0.25 -4.10 18.02
CA THR A 472 -1.15 -5.06 18.66
C THR A 472 -1.81 -4.50 19.91
N GLU A 473 -1.09 -3.75 20.74
CA GLU A 473 -1.70 -3.10 21.91
C GLU A 473 -2.74 -2.06 21.49
N PHE A 474 -2.43 -1.30 20.45
CA PHE A 474 -3.41 -0.43 19.81
C PHE A 474 -4.59 -1.22 19.29
N ALA A 475 -4.38 -2.31 18.54
CA ALA A 475 -5.47 -3.13 18.02
C ALA A 475 -6.36 -3.70 19.13
N ARG A 476 -5.77 -4.07 20.27
CA ARG A 476 -6.47 -4.63 21.43
C ARG A 476 -7.29 -3.60 22.20
N THR A 477 -6.72 -2.41 22.43
CA THR A 477 -7.26 -1.46 23.41
C THR A 477 -7.73 -0.14 22.81
N GLY A 478 -7.12 0.30 21.71
CA GLY A 478 -7.32 1.61 21.10
C GLY A 478 -6.33 2.65 21.58
N ASP A 479 -5.38 2.25 22.41
CA ASP A 479 -4.25 3.04 22.89
C ASP A 479 -2.97 2.21 22.65
N PRO A 480 -1.95 2.74 21.95
CA PRO A 480 -0.69 2.02 21.79
C PRO A 480 0.09 1.84 23.11
N GLY A 481 -0.24 2.58 24.18
CA GLY A 481 0.26 2.35 25.54
C GLY A 481 1.22 3.43 26.08
N ALA A 482 1.53 3.30 27.36
CA ALA A 482 2.28 4.30 28.14
C ALA A 482 3.74 4.44 27.69
N GLY A 483 3.99 5.46 26.86
CA GLY A 483 5.28 5.74 26.23
C GLY A 483 5.11 6.36 24.84
N TRP A 484 3.94 6.17 24.23
CA TRP A 484 3.53 6.83 23.00
C TRP A 484 2.39 7.82 23.30
N PRO A 485 2.70 9.11 23.51
CA PRO A 485 1.67 10.10 23.81
C PRO A 485 0.76 10.32 22.59
N ALA A 486 -0.51 10.60 22.87
CA ALA A 486 -1.45 11.06 21.85
C ALA A 486 -0.94 12.36 21.20
N TRP A 487 -1.18 12.49 19.91
CA TRP A 487 -0.78 13.64 19.12
C TRP A 487 -1.55 14.90 19.53
N THR A 488 -0.81 15.97 19.79
CA THR A 488 -1.34 17.30 20.13
C THR A 488 -0.72 18.36 19.19
N GLU A 489 -1.04 19.64 19.43
CA GLU A 489 -0.43 20.76 18.70
C GLU A 489 1.10 20.81 18.83
N ASP A 490 1.67 20.18 19.87
CA ASP A 490 3.12 20.03 20.05
C ASP A 490 3.74 19.07 19.02
N GLY A 491 2.92 18.33 18.27
CA GLY A 491 3.34 17.50 17.15
C GLY A 491 4.13 16.27 17.54
N VAL A 492 3.94 15.76 18.77
CA VAL A 492 4.72 14.63 19.26
C VAL A 492 4.43 13.38 18.43
N LEU A 493 5.49 12.72 17.99
CA LEU A 493 5.41 11.48 17.22
C LEU A 493 6.42 10.45 17.73
N LYS A 494 6.01 9.18 17.73
CA LYS A 494 6.87 8.05 18.08
C LYS A 494 7.90 7.85 16.97
N ARG A 495 9.18 7.88 17.30
CA ARG A 495 10.27 7.54 16.39
C ARG A 495 10.59 6.07 16.54
N PHE A 496 10.42 5.31 15.47
CA PHE A 496 10.84 3.92 15.37
C PHE A 496 12.21 3.84 14.71
N ASP A 497 13.22 3.47 15.47
CA ASP A 497 14.60 3.39 14.99
C ASP A 497 15.38 2.35 15.79
N ALA A 498 16.47 1.84 15.21
CA ALA A 498 17.38 0.94 15.90
C ALA A 498 18.80 1.53 15.92
N PRO A 499 19.54 1.43 17.04
CA PRO A 499 19.23 0.67 18.25
C PRO A 499 18.33 1.41 19.25
N THR A 500 17.85 2.63 18.95
CA THR A 500 17.08 3.41 19.93
C THR A 500 15.92 4.17 19.30
N SER A 501 14.71 3.68 19.57
CA SER A 501 13.45 4.39 19.38
C SER A 501 13.30 5.52 20.39
N GLY A 502 12.43 6.49 20.09
CA GLY A 502 12.23 7.66 20.94
C GLY A 502 10.99 8.46 20.58
N LEU A 503 10.98 9.73 20.98
CA LEU A 503 9.97 10.69 20.59
C LEU A 503 10.62 11.80 19.77
N LEU A 504 9.88 12.32 18.80
CA LEU A 504 10.19 13.56 18.11
C LEU A 504 9.08 14.57 18.41
N GLU A 505 9.44 15.83 18.45
CA GLU A 505 8.53 16.94 18.74
C GLU A 505 8.47 17.90 17.56
N GLY A 506 7.41 18.69 17.52
CA GLY A 506 7.17 19.73 16.54
C GLY A 506 6.36 19.24 15.35
N THR A 507 5.49 20.11 14.85
CA THR A 507 4.77 19.95 13.58
C THR A 507 5.57 20.54 12.43
N ASP A 508 5.20 20.21 11.19
CA ASP A 508 5.69 20.89 9.99
C ASP A 508 4.55 21.65 9.28
N SER A 509 4.86 22.53 8.33
CA SER A 509 3.86 23.19 7.47
C SER A 509 4.45 23.54 6.12
N VAL A 510 3.60 23.75 5.12
CA VAL A 510 4.06 24.13 3.78
C VAL A 510 4.82 25.47 3.84
N GLU A 511 4.36 26.43 4.65
CA GLU A 511 5.04 27.72 4.82
C GLU A 511 6.45 27.55 5.38
N ARG A 512 6.62 26.76 6.44
CA ARG A 512 7.93 26.47 7.03
C ARG A 512 8.83 25.72 6.06
N LEU A 513 8.30 24.70 5.39
CA LEU A 513 9.02 23.95 4.37
C LEU A 513 9.58 24.86 3.27
N LEU A 514 8.75 25.77 2.74
CA LEU A 514 9.16 26.69 1.68
C LEU A 514 10.11 27.78 2.18
N GLU A 515 9.96 28.25 3.42
CA GLU A 515 10.92 29.16 4.05
C GLU A 515 12.29 28.52 4.27
N ASP A 516 12.32 27.27 4.75
CA ASP A 516 13.55 26.50 4.92
C ASP A 516 14.21 26.22 3.57
N LEU A 517 13.43 25.83 2.54
CA LEU A 517 13.95 25.58 1.19
C LEU A 517 14.57 26.84 0.59
N ALA A 518 13.90 27.99 0.70
CA ALA A 518 14.38 29.25 0.15
C ALA A 518 15.60 29.82 0.89
N SER A 519 15.85 29.38 2.12
CA SER A 519 16.94 29.88 2.97
C SER A 519 18.03 28.85 3.26
N ASP A 520 17.95 27.66 2.64
CA ASP A 520 18.89 26.58 2.84
C ASP A 520 20.30 26.96 2.39
N PRO A 521 21.27 27.15 3.31
CA PRO A 521 22.61 27.61 2.95
C PRO A 521 23.44 26.53 2.25
N THR A 522 22.92 25.30 2.19
CA THR A 522 23.57 24.17 1.53
C THR A 522 23.18 24.04 0.07
N LEU A 523 22.15 24.75 -0.39
CA LEU A 523 21.68 24.71 -1.77
C LEU A 523 22.13 25.94 -2.54
N ASP A 524 22.55 25.74 -3.79
CA ASP A 524 22.63 26.85 -4.75
C ASP A 524 21.26 27.11 -5.40
N SER A 525 21.15 28.20 -6.16
CA SER A 525 19.89 28.58 -6.77
C SER A 525 19.36 27.55 -7.76
N ALA A 526 20.24 26.80 -8.44
CA ALA A 526 19.82 25.78 -9.40
C ALA A 526 19.23 24.57 -8.67
N ASP A 527 19.90 24.08 -7.62
CA ASP A 527 19.42 22.97 -6.80
C ASP A 527 18.12 23.32 -6.09
N THR A 528 17.99 24.58 -5.63
CA THR A 528 16.76 25.10 -5.02
C THR A 528 15.59 25.00 -5.99
N CYS A 529 15.80 25.44 -7.23
CA CYS A 529 14.76 25.38 -8.25
C CYS A 529 14.48 23.96 -8.72
N HIS A 530 15.48 23.09 -8.75
CA HIS A 530 15.27 21.67 -9.04
C HIS A 530 14.37 21.01 -7.99
N ILE A 531 14.57 21.32 -6.70
CA ILE A 531 13.74 20.79 -5.62
C ILE A 531 12.34 21.41 -5.69
N ALA A 532 12.25 22.71 -5.95
CA ALA A 532 10.97 23.41 -6.14
C ALA A 532 10.13 22.79 -7.26
N GLU A 533 10.72 22.52 -8.42
CA GLU A 533 10.06 21.84 -9.56
C GLU A 533 9.58 20.44 -9.16
N ALA A 534 10.41 19.71 -8.41
CA ALA A 534 10.06 18.38 -7.92
C ALA A 534 8.89 18.37 -6.91
N LEU A 535 8.69 19.46 -6.17
CA LEU A 535 7.52 19.63 -5.30
C LEU A 535 6.26 19.99 -6.12
N VAL A 536 6.38 20.87 -7.12
CA VAL A 536 5.27 21.23 -8.02
C VAL A 536 4.80 20.04 -8.84
N ASN A 537 5.73 19.26 -9.41
CA ASN A 537 5.40 18.05 -10.17
C ASN A 537 4.64 17.01 -9.34
N TRP A 538 4.67 17.11 -8.01
CA TRP A 538 3.91 16.23 -7.13
C TRP A 538 2.61 16.88 -6.63
N ARG A 539 2.63 18.19 -6.37
CA ARG A 539 1.53 18.99 -5.83
C ARG A 539 1.46 20.31 -6.59
N ASP A 540 0.80 20.27 -7.75
CA ASP A 540 0.72 21.39 -8.69
C ASP A 540 -0.01 22.59 -8.09
N GLU A 541 -0.94 22.35 -7.15
CA GLU A 541 -1.64 23.38 -6.40
C GLU A 541 -0.72 24.28 -5.56
N LEU A 542 0.53 23.84 -5.33
CA LEU A 542 1.55 24.61 -4.60
C LEU A 542 2.39 25.53 -5.50
N GLU A 543 2.28 25.46 -6.83
CA GLU A 543 3.12 26.19 -7.79
C GLU A 543 3.22 27.69 -7.46
N ALA A 544 2.09 28.36 -7.30
CA ALA A 544 2.05 29.80 -7.03
C ALA A 544 2.77 30.17 -5.71
N ARG A 545 2.65 29.32 -4.69
CA ARG A 545 3.25 29.53 -3.37
C ARG A 545 4.75 29.29 -3.42
N ILE A 546 5.17 28.22 -4.10
CA ILE A 546 6.57 27.87 -4.33
C ILE A 546 7.26 29.02 -5.08
N ARG A 547 6.73 29.44 -6.22
CA ARG A 547 7.27 30.54 -7.02
C ARG A 547 7.40 31.83 -6.22
N ALA A 548 6.39 32.18 -5.43
CA ALA A 548 6.40 33.38 -4.61
C ALA A 548 7.49 33.35 -3.52
N ARG A 549 7.83 32.16 -2.99
CA ARG A 549 8.76 32.02 -1.88
C ARG A 549 10.21 31.79 -2.32
N THR A 550 10.43 30.96 -3.33
CA THR A 550 11.77 30.58 -3.80
C THR A 550 12.27 31.47 -4.96
N GLY A 551 11.36 32.12 -5.69
CA GLY A 551 11.70 32.88 -6.90
C GLY A 551 12.01 32.02 -8.13
N CYS A 552 11.79 30.70 -8.04
CA CYS A 552 12.03 29.77 -9.14
C CYS A 552 10.90 29.82 -10.18
N GLU A 553 11.27 29.81 -11.45
CA GLU A 553 10.33 29.51 -12.55
C GLU A 553 10.19 27.99 -12.63
N VAL A 554 9.13 27.51 -11.99
CA VAL A 554 8.71 26.10 -11.91
C VAL A 554 7.37 25.93 -12.59
#